data_AF-A0A6D2LAC5-F1
#
_entry.id   AF-A0A6D2LAC5-F1
#
_cell.length_a   1.000
_cell.length_b   1.000
_cell.length_c   1.000
_cell.angle_alpha   90.00
_cell.angle_beta   90.00
_cell.angle_gamma   90.00
#
_symmetry.space_group_name_H-M   'P 1'
#
loop_
_entity.id
_entity.type
_entity.pdbx_description
1 polymer ?
#
loop_
_entity_poly.entity_id
_entity_poly.type
_entity_poly.pdbx_seq_one_letter_code
_entity_poly.pdbx_strand_id
1 'polypeptide(L)'
;MIPYVHLANKLAEKGHLVTFLLPKKAKIQLEPLSLFPDSIVFDPLTVPHVDGLPVGAETTADVPNPSGNYMSDAMALLRGDIEAKVRALKPDVIFFDFADWVPEMAKEFGVKSVNYHRIRSFCCYGSCSWR
;
A
#
# COMPACT_ATOMS: atom_id res chain seq x y z
N MET A 1 4.05 -3.63 -5.00
CA MET A 1 4.82 -2.85 -4.01
C MET A 1 6.09 -2.19 -4.57
N ILE A 2 6.96 -2.83 -5.38
CA ILE A 2 8.18 -2.17 -5.94
C ILE A 2 7.93 -0.76 -6.55
N PRO A 3 6.89 -0.53 -7.39
CA PRO A 3 6.64 0.80 -7.93
C PRO A 3 6.32 1.86 -6.88
N TYR A 4 5.74 1.46 -5.75
CA TYR A 4 5.53 2.39 -4.64
C TYR A 4 6.85 2.86 -4.05
N VAL A 5 7.88 2.00 -3.97
CA VAL A 5 9.22 2.42 -3.52
C VAL A 5 9.87 3.36 -4.52
N HIS A 6 9.72 3.11 -5.83
CA HIS A 6 10.21 4.05 -6.84
C HIS A 6 9.53 5.42 -6.73
N LEU A 7 8.21 5.43 -6.52
CA LEU A 7 7.46 6.66 -6.27
C LEU A 7 7.94 7.34 -4.98
N ALA A 8 8.11 6.60 -3.89
CA ALA A 8 8.60 7.13 -2.62
C ALA A 8 9.99 7.74 -2.74
N ASN A 9 10.91 7.10 -3.47
CA ASN A 9 12.23 7.66 -3.75
C ASN A 9 12.12 9.00 -4.51
N LYS A 10 11.21 9.12 -5.48
CA LYS A 10 10.96 10.38 -6.20
C LYS A 10 10.29 11.47 -5.37
N LEU A 11 9.47 11.09 -4.39
CA LEU A 11 8.88 12.01 -3.44
C LEU A 11 9.93 12.48 -2.41
N ALA A 12 10.73 11.56 -1.89
CA ALA A 12 11.80 11.85 -0.94
C ALA A 12 12.92 12.72 -1.55
N GLU A 13 13.26 12.51 -2.82
CA GLU A 13 14.16 13.38 -3.59
C GLU A 13 13.69 14.85 -3.62
N LYS A 14 12.37 15.08 -3.50
CA LYS A 14 11.76 16.41 -3.45
C LYS A 14 11.51 16.92 -2.02
N GLY A 15 12.00 16.21 -1.00
CA GLY A 15 11.87 16.58 0.41
C GLY A 15 10.57 16.14 1.09
N HIS A 16 9.79 15.24 0.47
CA HIS A 16 8.61 14.67 1.11
C HIS A 16 8.97 13.49 2.02
N LEU A 17 8.28 13.38 3.15
CA LEU A 17 8.35 12.22 4.03
C LEU A 17 7.33 11.17 3.57
N VAL A 18 7.75 9.91 3.57
CA VAL A 18 6.92 8.78 3.16
C VAL A 18 6.94 7.71 4.23
N THR A 19 5.76 7.34 4.72
CA THR A 19 5.61 6.18 5.62
C THR A 19 4.88 5.06 4.89
N PHE A 20 5.50 3.90 4.86
CA PHE A 20 4.90 2.69 4.35
C PHE A 20 4.25 1.89 5.47
N LEU A 21 2.94 1.65 5.34
CA LEU A 21 2.23 0.69 6.18
C LEU A 21 2.14 -0.62 5.40
N LEU A 22 2.95 -1.62 5.75
CA LEU A 22 3.07 -2.85 4.97
C LEU A 22 3.44 -4.08 5.79
N PRO A 23 3.21 -5.30 5.29
CA PRO A 23 3.59 -6.52 6.01
C PRO A 23 5.09 -6.67 6.27
N LYS A 24 5.47 -7.40 7.32
CA LYS A 24 6.88 -7.59 7.73
C LYS A 24 7.74 -8.21 6.62
N LYS A 25 7.21 -9.20 5.90
CA LYS A 25 7.89 -9.86 4.79
C LYS A 25 8.13 -8.90 3.63
N ALA A 26 7.17 -8.01 3.35
CA ALA A 26 7.32 -6.98 2.33
C ALA A 26 8.39 -5.95 2.73
N LYS A 27 8.50 -5.59 4.03
CA LYS A 27 9.55 -4.68 4.52
C LYS A 27 10.93 -5.19 4.14
N ILE A 28 11.24 -6.44 4.47
CA ILE A 28 12.55 -7.06 4.22
C ILE A 28 12.93 -7.00 2.73
N GLN A 29 11.95 -7.15 1.83
CA GLN A 29 12.18 -7.11 0.38
C GLN A 29 12.36 -5.69 -0.17
N LEU A 30 11.72 -4.69 0.43
CA LEU A 30 11.59 -3.34 -0.13
C LEU A 30 12.53 -2.33 0.51
N GLU A 31 12.93 -2.54 1.76
CA GLU A 31 13.85 -1.67 2.48
C GLU A 31 15.20 -1.48 1.75
N PRO A 32 15.82 -2.50 1.13
CA PRO A 32 17.04 -2.32 0.33
C PRO A 32 16.86 -1.46 -0.93
N LEU A 33 15.62 -1.22 -1.38
CA LEU A 33 15.30 -0.41 -2.54
C LEU A 33 15.06 1.07 -2.19
N SER A 34 15.02 1.40 -0.89
CA SER A 34 14.90 2.78 -0.40
C SER A 34 16.24 3.49 -0.54
N LEU A 35 16.22 4.67 -1.17
CA LEU A 35 17.42 5.51 -1.34
C LEU A 35 17.53 6.62 -0.29
N PHE A 36 16.48 6.81 0.52
CA PHE A 36 16.35 7.93 1.47
C PHE A 36 15.91 7.41 2.84
N PRO A 37 16.80 6.80 3.64
CA PRO A 37 16.44 6.18 4.92
C PRO A 37 15.89 7.18 5.96
N ASP A 38 16.28 8.46 5.87
CA ASP A 38 15.80 9.51 6.78
C ASP A 38 14.40 10.02 6.42
N SER A 39 13.98 9.83 5.17
CA SER A 39 12.69 10.32 4.65
C SER A 39 11.67 9.21 4.40
N ILE A 40 12.12 7.96 4.27
CA ILE A 40 11.28 6.80 3.96
C ILE A 40 11.28 5.85 5.15
N VAL A 41 10.15 5.80 5.84
CA VAL A 41 9.94 4.97 7.04
C VAL A 41 9.09 3.76 6.69
N PHE A 42 9.52 2.58 7.11
CA PHE A 42 8.77 1.34 6.97
C PHE A 42 8.17 0.95 8.32
N ASP A 43 6.86 1.06 8.46
CA ASP A 43 6.09 0.75 9.67
C ASP A 43 5.31 -0.56 9.45
N PRO A 44 5.82 -1.69 9.97
CA PRO A 44 5.28 -3.00 9.64
C PRO A 44 3.91 -3.26 10.28
N LEU A 45 3.00 -3.85 9.50
CA LEU A 45 1.71 -4.37 9.94
C LEU A 45 1.78 -5.89 10.09
N THR A 46 1.01 -6.44 11.03
CA THR A 46 0.83 -7.89 11.17
C THR A 46 -0.43 -8.27 10.42
N VAL A 47 -0.31 -9.00 9.31
CA VAL A 47 -1.46 -9.41 8.51
C VAL A 47 -2.28 -10.43 9.31
N PRO A 48 -3.56 -10.15 9.61
CA PRO A 48 -4.41 -11.10 10.31
C PRO A 48 -4.70 -12.29 9.41
N HIS A 49 -4.81 -13.48 10.01
CA HIS A 49 -5.21 -14.66 9.27
C HIS A 49 -6.69 -14.55 8.85
N VAL A 50 -6.97 -14.92 7.61
CA VAL A 50 -8.32 -15.00 7.04
C VAL A 50 -8.51 -16.38 6.46
N ASP A 51 -9.69 -16.97 6.63
CA ASP A 51 -10.02 -18.27 6.08
C ASP A 51 -9.78 -18.31 4.57
N GLY A 52 -9.08 -19.35 4.10
CA GLY A 52 -8.70 -19.51 2.69
C GLY A 52 -7.33 -18.92 2.34
N LEU A 53 -6.71 -18.13 3.22
CA LEU A 53 -5.34 -17.66 3.03
C LEU A 53 -4.32 -18.69 3.56
N PRO A 54 -3.26 -19.04 2.82
CA PRO A 54 -2.21 -19.92 3.33
C PRO A 54 -1.58 -19.38 4.63
N VAL A 55 -1.20 -20.27 5.54
CA VAL A 55 -0.53 -19.87 6.79
C VAL A 55 0.77 -19.12 6.49
N GLY A 56 0.92 -17.93 7.07
CA GLY A 56 2.10 -17.08 6.87
C GLY A 56 2.14 -16.34 5.53
N ALA A 57 1.07 -16.37 4.74
CA ALA A 57 0.93 -15.50 3.58
C ALA A 57 0.71 -14.05 4.04
N GLU A 58 1.56 -13.16 3.56
CA GLU A 58 1.50 -11.74 3.89
C GLU A 58 1.29 -10.89 2.63
N THR A 59 1.53 -11.44 1.46
CA THR A 59 1.47 -10.74 0.18
C THR A 59 0.74 -11.56 -0.86
N THR A 60 0.24 -10.90 -1.92
CA THR A 60 -0.39 -11.59 -3.05
C THR A 60 0.58 -12.54 -3.79
N ALA A 61 1.89 -12.40 -3.59
CA ALA A 61 2.89 -13.31 -4.16
C ALA A 61 2.96 -14.66 -3.40
N ASP A 62 2.45 -14.71 -2.18
CA ASP A 62 2.40 -15.93 -1.36
C ASP A 62 1.19 -16.82 -1.71
N VAL A 63 0.29 -16.34 -2.56
CA VAL A 63 -0.95 -17.03 -2.95
C VAL A 63 -0.84 -17.52 -4.40
N PRO A 64 -0.71 -18.84 -4.65
CA PRO A 64 -0.47 -19.39 -5.99
C PRO A 64 -1.59 -19.13 -7.00
N ASN A 65 -2.83 -19.09 -6.54
CA ASN A 65 -4.00 -18.77 -7.34
C ASN A 65 -4.93 -17.88 -6.50
N PRO A 66 -4.77 -16.54 -6.55
CA PRO A 66 -5.62 -15.63 -5.80
C PRO A 66 -7.02 -15.61 -6.42
N SER A 67 -7.83 -16.61 -6.06
CA SER A 67 -9.25 -16.67 -6.39
C SER A 67 -10.05 -16.32 -5.13
N GLY A 68 -10.22 -15.02 -4.88
CA GLY A 68 -10.97 -14.50 -3.75
C GLY A 68 -10.49 -13.12 -3.29
N ASN A 69 -11.26 -12.51 -2.38
CA ASN A 69 -10.98 -11.18 -1.83
C ASN A 69 -10.14 -11.22 -0.54
N TYR A 70 -9.46 -12.33 -0.26
CA TYR A 70 -8.75 -12.56 1.02
C TYR A 70 -7.81 -11.41 1.43
N MET A 71 -7.13 -10.79 0.45
CA MET A 71 -6.25 -9.66 0.73
C MET A 71 -7.04 -8.41 1.13
N SER A 72 -8.19 -8.17 0.50
CA SER A 72 -9.11 -7.09 0.87
C SER A 72 -9.73 -7.34 2.24
N ASP A 73 -10.16 -8.58 2.52
CA ASP A 73 -10.71 -8.98 3.82
C ASP A 73 -9.68 -8.81 4.95
N ALA A 74 -8.43 -9.26 4.73
CA ALA A 74 -7.34 -9.08 5.69
C ALA A 74 -7.02 -7.59 5.92
N MET A 75 -7.08 -6.77 4.87
CA MET A 75 -6.89 -5.33 4.97
C MET A 75 -8.05 -4.64 5.70
N ALA A 76 -9.29 -5.10 5.54
CA ALA A 76 -10.45 -4.59 6.27
C ALA A 76 -10.32 -4.82 7.79
N LEU A 77 -9.78 -5.98 8.20
CA LEU A 77 -9.48 -6.26 9.61
C LEU A 77 -8.40 -5.32 10.19
N LEU A 78 -7.52 -4.77 9.35
CA LEU A 78 -6.49 -3.80 9.73
C LEU A 78 -6.98 -2.34 9.73
N ARG A 79 -8.24 -2.08 9.39
CA ARG A 79 -8.79 -0.71 9.29
C ARG A 79 -8.54 0.09 10.56
N GLY A 80 -8.83 -0.47 11.74
CA GLY A 80 -8.66 0.23 13.02
C GLY A 80 -7.21 0.64 13.31
N ASP A 81 -6.25 -0.26 13.06
CA ASP A 81 -4.82 0.01 13.25
C ASP A 81 -4.30 1.07 12.27
N ILE A 82 -4.73 0.98 11.00
CA ILE A 82 -4.37 1.95 9.97
C ILE A 82 -4.98 3.32 10.29
N GLU A 83 -6.24 3.38 10.72
CA GLU A 83 -6.88 4.61 11.16
C GLU A 83 -6.11 5.28 12.31
N ALA A 84 -5.71 4.49 13.32
CA ALA A 84 -4.93 5.01 14.45
C ALA A 84 -3.59 5.58 13.97
N LYS A 85 -2.89 4.88 13.08
CA LYS A 85 -1.62 5.34 12.49
C LYS A 85 -1.81 6.59 11.63
N VAL A 86 -2.84 6.66 10.81
CA VAL A 86 -3.13 7.84 9.98
C VAL A 86 -3.46 9.07 10.85
N ARG A 87 -4.24 8.90 11.94
CA ARG A 87 -4.51 9.98 12.89
C ARG A 87 -3.24 10.50 13.59
N ALA A 88 -2.30 9.60 13.89
CA ALA A 88 -1.02 9.96 14.51
C ALA A 88 -0.05 10.64 13.53
N LEU A 89 0.08 10.07 12.33
CA LEU A 89 1.00 10.55 11.28
C LEU A 89 0.52 11.83 10.59
N LYS A 90 -0.81 12.01 10.48
CA LYS A 90 -1.45 13.14 9.77
C LYS A 90 -0.87 13.38 8.35
N PRO A 91 -0.91 12.36 7.46
CA PRO A 91 -0.35 12.48 6.13
C PRO A 91 -1.15 13.46 5.25
N ASP A 92 -0.48 14.13 4.31
CA ASP A 92 -1.16 14.98 3.31
C ASP A 92 -1.88 14.17 2.22
N VAL A 93 -1.29 13.02 1.85
CA VAL A 93 -1.78 12.13 0.79
C VAL A 93 -1.56 10.67 1.18
N ILE A 94 -2.56 9.82 0.94
CA ILE A 94 -2.50 8.37 1.12
C ILE A 94 -2.53 7.68 -0.24
N PHE A 95 -1.56 6.82 -0.52
CA PHE A 95 -1.55 5.94 -1.69
C PHE A 95 -1.96 4.52 -1.27
N PHE A 96 -2.89 3.90 -2.01
CA PHE A 96 -3.43 2.59 -1.64
C PHE A 96 -3.84 1.75 -2.88
N ASP A 97 -3.95 0.43 -2.72
CA ASP A 97 -4.45 -0.51 -3.74
C ASP A 97 -5.71 -1.27 -3.29
N PHE A 98 -5.57 -2.34 -2.50
CA PHE A 98 -6.62 -3.32 -2.15
C PHE A 98 -7.58 -2.90 -1.03
N ALA A 99 -7.42 -1.69 -0.50
CA ALA A 99 -8.20 -1.16 0.62
C ALA A 99 -9.24 -0.15 0.12
N ASP A 100 -10.36 -0.65 -0.36
CA ASP A 100 -11.50 0.12 -0.90
C ASP A 100 -12.12 1.09 0.12
N TRP A 101 -11.95 0.84 1.41
CA TRP A 101 -12.38 1.69 2.52
C TRP A 101 -11.46 2.91 2.77
N VAL A 102 -10.26 2.98 2.16
CA VAL A 102 -9.32 4.09 2.38
C VAL A 102 -9.87 5.45 1.96
N PRO A 103 -10.56 5.62 0.80
CA PRO A 103 -11.15 6.91 0.44
C PRO A 103 -12.21 7.42 1.43
N GLU A 104 -13.01 6.53 2.00
CA GLU A 104 -14.00 6.87 3.04
C GLU A 104 -13.29 7.41 4.28
N MET A 105 -12.33 6.63 4.82
CA MET A 105 -11.51 7.04 5.96
C MET A 105 -10.75 8.35 5.70
N ALA A 106 -10.12 8.49 4.53
CA ALA A 106 -9.33 9.67 4.19
C ALA A 106 -10.22 10.92 4.13
N LYS A 107 -11.44 10.79 3.61
CA LYS A 107 -12.44 11.87 3.61
C LYS A 107 -12.81 12.32 5.02
N GLU A 108 -13.00 11.38 5.96
CA GLU A 108 -13.28 11.70 7.36
C GLU A 108 -12.14 12.47 8.03
N PHE A 109 -10.89 12.21 7.64
CA PHE A 109 -9.72 12.89 8.17
C PHE A 109 -9.29 14.12 7.38
N GLY A 110 -9.98 14.47 6.29
CA GLY A 110 -9.62 15.58 5.42
C GLY A 110 -8.32 15.36 4.62
N VAL A 111 -7.94 14.09 4.42
CA VAL A 111 -6.71 13.68 3.72
C VAL A 111 -7.04 13.30 2.27
N LYS A 112 -6.12 13.59 1.33
CA LYS A 112 -6.29 13.16 -0.06
C LYS A 112 -5.93 11.69 -0.21
N SER A 113 -6.73 10.92 -0.93
CA SER A 113 -6.43 9.51 -1.23
C SER A 113 -6.22 9.30 -2.73
N VAL A 114 -5.19 8.55 -3.11
CA VAL A 114 -4.87 8.19 -4.49
C VAL A 114 -4.81 6.68 -4.60
N ASN A 115 -5.68 6.13 -5.43
CA ASN A 115 -5.65 4.71 -5.75
C ASN A 115 -4.53 4.43 -6.76
N TYR A 116 -3.53 3.61 -6.38
CA TYR A 116 -2.34 3.37 -7.17
C TYR A 116 -2.15 1.87 -7.45
N HIS A 117 -2.75 1.41 -8.54
CA HIS A 117 -2.62 0.01 -8.98
C HIS A 117 -1.61 -0.15 -10.11
N ARG A 118 -0.85 -1.26 -10.07
CA ARG A 118 -0.17 -1.73 -11.27
C ARG A 118 -1.16 -2.43 -12.19
N ILE A 119 -1.52 -1.77 -13.28
CA ILE A 119 -2.07 -2.45 -14.43
C ILE A 119 -0.92 -3.22 -15.08
N ARG A 120 -0.97 -4.56 -15.10
CA ARG A 120 -0.13 -5.30 -16.06
C ARG A 120 -0.61 -4.85 -17.44
N SER A 121 0.29 -4.29 -18.25
CA SER A 121 0.00 -4.04 -19.65
C SER A 121 -0.35 -5.37 -20.32
N PHE A 122 -1.64 -5.71 -20.34
CA PHE A 122 -2.20 -6.20 -21.58
C PHE A 122 -2.12 -4.99 -22.49
N CYS A 123 -1.40 -5.12 -23.60
CA CYS A 123 -1.21 -4.04 -24.55
C CYS A 123 -2.58 -3.40 -24.84
N CYS A 124 -2.88 -2.26 -24.22
CA CYS A 124 -4.06 -1.48 -24.54
C CYS A 124 -3.78 -0.86 -25.90
N TYR A 125 -4.12 -1.59 -26.97
CA TYR A 125 -4.56 -0.96 -28.21
C TYR A 125 -5.79 -0.11 -27.86
N GLY A 126 -5.54 1.12 -27.43
CA GLY A 126 -6.57 2.00 -26.90
C GLY A 126 -5.92 3.24 -26.32
N SER A 127 -5.65 4.19 -27.21
CA SER A 127 -5.12 5.53 -26.95
C SER A 127 -5.68 6.19 -25.69
N CYS A 128 -4.85 6.31 -24.65
CA CYS A 128 -5.04 7.26 -23.57
C CYS A 128 -4.47 8.62 -24.00
N SER A 129 -5.34 9.52 -24.48
CA SER A 129 -5.04 10.94 -24.56
C SER A 129 -5.20 11.54 -23.16
N TRP A 130 -4.11 11.98 -22.54
CA TRP A 130 -4.20 12.97 -21.48
C TRP A 130 -4.28 14.34 -22.13
N ARG A 131 -5.39 15.06 -21.91
CA ARG A 131 -5.51 16.49 -22.24
C ARG A 131 -5.57 17.26 -20.93
#